data_AF-A0A140L4N6-F1
#
_entry.id   AF-A0A140L4N6-F1
#
_cell.length_a   1.000
_cell.length_b   1.000
_cell.length_c   1.000
_cell.angle_alpha   90.00
_cell.angle_beta   90.00
_cell.angle_gamma   90.00
#
_symmetry.space_group_name_H-M   'P 1'
#
loop_
_entity.id
_entity.type
_entity.pdbx_description
1 polymer ?
#
loop_
_entity_poly.entity_id
_entity_poly.type
_entity_poly.pdbx_seq_one_letter_code
_entity_poly.pdbx_strand_id
1 'polypeptide(L)'
;MILLNFSGHPAPRGTEDMEVIDMPLVIANPLPSEISEKARAVVDMACQNEKVRECIARGEYQVLLPGYSPLAAALISELAGRTGRLPTVRWAIRRKDKYYISPPCRLQANRTAARARRAINSGLCADGAGA
;
A
#
# COMPACT_ATOMS: atom_id res chain seq x y z
N MET A 1 7.10 10.70 7.13
CA MET A 1 6.37 9.71 6.29
C MET A 1 7.19 8.45 6.26
N ILE A 2 6.61 7.33 6.68
CA ILE A 2 7.32 6.05 6.79
C ILE A 2 7.13 5.20 5.53
N LEU A 3 8.09 4.33 5.25
CA LEU A 3 7.99 3.28 4.22
C LEU A 3 7.94 1.92 4.91
N LEU A 4 6.77 1.26 4.87
CA LEU A 4 6.63 -0.12 5.33
C LEU A 4 7.13 -1.05 4.22
N ASN A 5 8.17 -1.82 4.50
CA ASN A 5 8.74 -2.73 3.54
C ASN A 5 8.27 -4.17 3.79
N PHE A 6 7.29 -4.62 3.01
CA PHE A 6 6.80 -5.99 2.99
C PHE A 6 7.44 -6.82 1.87
N SER A 7 8.51 -6.38 1.22
CA SER A 7 9.03 -7.10 0.05
C SER A 7 9.76 -8.40 0.42
N GLY A 8 10.11 -8.60 1.69
CA GLY A 8 10.96 -9.71 2.15
C GLY A 8 12.44 -9.55 1.74
N HIS A 9 12.83 -8.36 1.27
CA HIS A 9 14.18 -8.02 0.84
C HIS A 9 14.58 -6.67 1.42
N PRO A 10 15.89 -6.37 1.57
CA PRO A 10 16.34 -5.04 1.95
C PRO A 10 15.76 -3.97 1.02
N ALA A 11 15.45 -2.80 1.59
CA ALA A 11 14.92 -1.70 0.81
C ALA A 11 15.87 -1.31 -0.35
N PRO A 12 15.32 -1.04 -1.55
CA PRO A 12 16.13 -0.68 -2.71
C PRO A 12 16.71 0.74 -2.57
N ARG A 13 17.67 1.09 -3.43
CA ARG A 13 18.23 2.44 -3.52
C ARG A 13 17.14 3.48 -3.81
N GLY A 14 17.34 4.72 -3.37
CA GLY A 14 16.35 5.79 -3.46
C GLY A 14 15.41 5.86 -2.24
N THR A 15 15.72 5.12 -1.19
CA THR A 15 15.00 5.13 0.11
C THR A 15 15.80 5.83 1.22
N GLU A 16 16.93 6.44 0.89
CA GLU A 16 17.88 6.99 1.85
C GLU A 16 17.28 8.12 2.71
N ASP A 17 16.36 8.90 2.15
CA ASP A 17 15.63 9.97 2.85
C ASP A 17 14.32 9.48 3.52
N MET A 18 14.08 8.18 3.56
CA MET A 18 12.89 7.58 4.14
C MET A 18 13.21 6.79 5.39
N GLU A 19 12.31 6.87 6.36
CA GLU A 19 12.31 5.93 7.47
C GLU A 19 11.68 4.61 7.01
N VAL A 20 12.54 3.63 6.76
CA VAL A 20 12.14 2.29 6.32
C VAL A 20 11.91 1.40 7.53
N ILE A 21 10.74 0.77 7.58
CA ILE A 21 10.41 -0.28 8.56
C ILE A 21 10.30 -1.59 7.80
N ASP A 22 11.32 -2.44 7.95
CA ASP A 22 11.35 -3.77 7.35
C ASP A 22 10.44 -4.72 8.13
N MET A 23 9.48 -5.30 7.43
CA MET A 23 8.53 -6.23 8.02
C MET A 23 8.98 -7.67 7.73
N PRO A 24 9.08 -8.54 8.75
CA PRO A 24 9.48 -9.91 8.55
C PRO A 24 8.36 -10.66 7.81
N LEU A 25 8.51 -10.77 6.50
CA LEU A 25 7.56 -11.49 5.66
C LEU A 25 8.12 -12.88 5.33
N VAL A 26 7.75 -13.88 6.13
CA VAL A 26 8.09 -15.28 5.85
C VAL A 26 6.99 -15.87 4.96
N ILE A 27 7.19 -15.84 3.63
CA ILE A 27 6.28 -16.48 2.68
C ILE A 27 6.78 -17.91 2.42
N ALA A 28 6.24 -18.88 3.15
CA ALA A 28 6.25 -20.28 2.73
C ALA A 28 4.86 -20.60 2.16
N ASN A 29 4.74 -20.59 0.82
CA ASN A 29 3.57 -21.00 0.01
C ASN A 29 2.24 -21.09 0.80
N PRO A 30 1.67 -19.96 1.24
CA PRO A 30 0.47 -19.98 2.06
C PRO A 30 -0.70 -20.53 1.26
N LEU A 31 -1.56 -21.31 1.93
CA LEU A 31 -2.85 -21.68 1.37
C LEU A 31 -3.70 -20.41 1.16
N PRO A 32 -4.59 -20.36 0.15
CA PRO A 32 -5.44 -19.19 -0.09
C PRO A 32 -6.21 -18.71 1.15
N SER A 33 -6.66 -19.63 2.00
CA SER A 33 -7.34 -19.33 3.26
C SER A 33 -6.48 -18.59 4.28
N GLU A 34 -5.16 -18.78 4.25
CA GLU A 34 -4.22 -18.21 5.23
C GLU A 34 -3.74 -16.80 4.83
N ILE A 35 -3.95 -16.39 3.59
CA ILE A 35 -3.36 -15.15 3.06
C ILE A 35 -3.86 -13.92 3.82
N SER A 36 -5.17 -13.85 4.07
CA SER A 36 -5.78 -12.74 4.81
C SER A 36 -5.31 -12.70 6.27
N GLU A 37 -5.19 -13.87 6.91
CA GLU A 37 -4.70 -13.99 8.28
C GLU A 37 -3.24 -13.56 8.39
N LYS A 38 -2.39 -13.98 7.44
CA LYS A 38 -0.98 -13.57 7.39
C LYS A 38 -0.84 -12.07 7.12
N ALA A 39 -1.62 -11.51 6.20
CA ALA A 39 -1.64 -10.07 5.95
C ALA A 39 -1.99 -9.29 7.22
N ARG A 40 -3.05 -9.71 7.92
CA ARG A 40 -3.46 -9.11 9.20
C ARG A 40 -2.37 -9.21 10.26
N ALA A 41 -1.83 -10.41 10.49
CA ALA A 41 -0.81 -10.64 11.51
C ALA A 41 0.44 -9.75 11.28
N VAL A 42 0.86 -9.61 10.03
CA VAL A 42 2.01 -8.77 9.67
C VAL A 42 1.70 -7.28 9.86
N VAL A 43 0.49 -6.82 9.53
CA VAL A 43 0.09 -5.42 9.79
C VAL A 43 -0.08 -5.16 11.29
N ASP A 44 -0.59 -6.12 12.06
CA ASP A 44 -0.69 -6.03 13.52
C ASP A 44 0.69 -5.93 14.17
N MET A 45 1.64 -6.75 13.72
CA MET A 45 3.04 -6.64 14.15
C MET A 45 3.61 -5.26 13.84
N ALA A 46 3.36 -4.73 12.64
CA ALA A 46 3.81 -3.37 12.29
C ALA A 46 3.23 -2.33 13.26
N CYS A 47 1.96 -2.48 13.64
CA CYS A 47 1.26 -1.58 14.55
C CYS A 47 1.65 -1.73 16.02
N GLN A 48 2.47 -2.71 16.40
CA GLN A 48 3.08 -2.76 17.73
C GLN A 48 4.04 -1.59 17.95
N ASN A 49 4.61 -1.06 16.87
CA ASN A 49 5.31 0.21 16.87
C ASN A 49 4.28 1.36 16.84
N GLU A 50 4.23 2.14 17.92
CA GLU A 50 3.28 3.25 18.09
C GLU A 50 3.35 4.28 16.96
N LYS A 51 4.58 4.63 16.54
CA LYS A 51 4.79 5.58 15.44
C LYS A 51 4.22 5.05 14.12
N VAL A 52 4.39 3.75 13.85
CA VAL A 52 3.82 3.11 12.67
C VAL A 52 2.30 3.15 12.72
N ARG A 53 1.71 2.77 13.86
CA ARG A 53 0.27 2.79 14.08
C ARG A 53 -0.32 4.18 13.83
N GLU A 54 0.30 5.23 14.36
CA GLU A 54 -0.13 6.63 14.16
C GLU A 54 0.00 7.08 12.69
N CYS A 55 1.09 6.71 12.03
CA CYS A 55 1.28 7.03 10.61
C CYS A 55 0.23 6.31 9.74
N ILE A 56 -0.08 5.04 10.04
CA ILE A 56 -1.14 4.29 9.38
C ILE A 56 -2.48 4.98 9.59
N ALA A 57 -2.86 5.29 10.83
CA ALA A 57 -4.13 5.94 11.16
C ALA A 57 -4.32 7.27 10.40
N ARG A 58 -3.25 8.06 10.23
CA ARG A 58 -3.29 9.31 9.46
C ARG A 58 -3.24 9.14 7.94
N GLY A 59 -2.86 7.95 7.45
CA GLY A 59 -2.62 7.73 6.02
C GLY A 59 -1.26 8.25 5.53
N GLU A 60 -0.33 8.53 6.44
CA GLU A 60 0.99 9.14 6.18
C GLU A 60 2.10 8.08 6.01
N TYR A 61 1.81 7.05 5.22
CA TYR A 61 2.69 5.92 5.00
C TYR A 61 2.71 5.51 3.53
N GLN A 62 3.79 4.83 3.15
CA GLN A 62 3.97 4.21 1.86
C GLN A 62 4.32 2.74 2.07
N VAL A 63 4.06 1.91 1.07
CA VAL A 63 4.34 0.47 1.17
C VAL A 63 5.16 -0.03 -0.01
N LEU A 64 6.18 -0.84 0.28
CA LEU A 64 6.75 -1.79 -0.68
C LEU A 64 6.04 -3.12 -0.51
N LEU A 65 5.38 -3.60 -1.55
CA LEU A 65 4.61 -4.84 -1.50
C LEU A 65 5.49 -6.06 -1.83
N PRO A 66 5.11 -7.26 -1.36
CA PRO A 66 5.76 -8.50 -1.77
C PRO A 66 5.52 -8.79 -3.25
N GLY A 67 6.43 -9.54 -3.86
CA GLY A 67 6.28 -10.05 -5.23
C GLY A 67 5.14 -11.07 -5.40
N TYR A 68 4.59 -11.58 -4.29
CA TYR A 68 3.47 -12.52 -4.30
C TYR A 68 2.13 -11.77 -4.36
N SER A 69 1.54 -11.69 -5.56
CA SER A 69 0.35 -10.87 -5.85
C SER A 69 -0.84 -11.08 -4.90
N PRO A 70 -1.22 -12.32 -4.52
CA PRO A 70 -2.33 -12.52 -3.59
C PRO A 70 -2.10 -11.88 -2.21
N LEU A 71 -0.89 -12.00 -1.67
CA LEU A 71 -0.55 -11.39 -0.38
C LEU A 71 -0.41 -9.88 -0.49
N ALA A 72 0.13 -9.36 -1.60
CA ALA A 72 0.16 -7.93 -1.87
C ALA A 72 -1.26 -7.33 -1.88
N ALA A 73 -2.22 -8.00 -2.52
CA ALA A 73 -3.62 -7.58 -2.54
C ALA A 73 -4.26 -7.62 -1.13
N ALA A 74 -4.00 -8.67 -0.36
CA ALA A 74 -4.49 -8.79 1.01
C ALA A 74 -3.91 -7.69 1.93
N LEU A 75 -2.62 -7.37 1.82
CA LEU A 75 -2.00 -6.27 2.56
C LEU A 75 -2.61 -4.91 2.21
N ILE A 76 -2.85 -4.64 0.92
CA ILE A 76 -3.57 -3.43 0.48
C ILE A 76 -4.94 -3.38 1.12
N SER A 77 -5.69 -4.49 1.10
CA SER A 77 -7.03 -4.57 1.65
C SER A 77 -7.05 -4.35 3.17
N GLU A 78 -6.14 -4.96 3.90
CA GLU A 78 -6.03 -4.82 5.35
C GLU A 78 -5.71 -3.38 5.76
N LEU A 79 -4.70 -2.78 5.12
CA LEU A 79 -4.32 -1.37 5.36
C LEU A 79 -5.45 -0.39 4.99
N ALA A 80 -6.17 -0.67 3.90
CA ALA A 80 -7.32 0.12 3.52
C ALA A 80 -8.49 -0.05 4.50
N GLY A 81 -8.70 -1.26 5.03
CA GLY A 81 -9.71 -1.55 6.05
C GLY A 81 -9.48 -0.74 7.33
N ARG A 82 -8.21 -0.54 7.73
CA ARG A 82 -7.85 0.24 8.93
C ARG A 82 -8.01 1.75 8.77
N THR A 83 -7.84 2.26 7.55
CA THR A 83 -7.70 3.70 7.30
C THR A 83 -8.83 4.30 6.47
N GLY A 84 -9.69 3.46 5.89
CA GLY A 84 -10.69 3.85 4.89
C GLY A 84 -10.10 4.32 3.56
N ARG A 85 -8.77 4.25 3.38
CA ARG A 85 -8.04 4.82 2.23
C ARG A 85 -7.06 3.80 1.67
N LEU A 86 -6.94 3.76 0.34
CA LEU A 86 -5.93 2.89 -0.29
C LEU A 86 -4.52 3.46 -0.04
N PRO A 87 -3.53 2.60 0.27
CA PRO A 87 -2.17 3.03 0.54
C PRO A 87 -1.48 3.60 -0.72
N THR A 88 -0.44 4.40 -0.51
CA THR A 88 0.51 4.73 -1.58
C THR A 88 1.50 3.59 -1.72
N VAL A 89 1.60 3.02 -2.92
CA VAL A 89 2.41 1.84 -3.19
C VAL A 89 3.66 2.20 -3.98
N ARG A 90 4.76 1.49 -3.68
CA ARG A 90 6.01 1.52 -4.44
C ARG A 90 6.47 0.10 -4.75
N TRP A 91 7.37 0.01 -5.71
CA TRP A 91 7.95 -1.24 -6.17
C TRP A 91 9.46 -1.10 -6.24
N ALA A 92 10.18 -2.21 -6.06
CA ALA A 92 11.58 -2.29 -6.43
C ALA A 92 11.67 -2.53 -7.95
N ILE A 93 12.37 -1.66 -8.66
CA ILE A 93 12.63 -1.74 -10.09
C ILE A 93 14.10 -2.09 -10.30
N ARG A 94 14.36 -3.19 -11.00
CA ARG A 94 15.72 -3.54 -11.41
C ARG A 94 16.17 -2.64 -12.57
N ARG A 95 17.30 -1.96 -12.39
CA ARG A 95 18.00 -1.22 -13.45
C ARG A 95 19.45 -1.67 -13.47
N LYS A 96 19.85 -2.34 -14.57
CA LYS A 96 21.15 -3.02 -14.68
C LYS A 96 21.33 -4.06 -13.55
N ASP A 97 22.37 -3.87 -12.74
CA ASP A 97 22.81 -4.71 -11.62
C ASP A 97 22.20 -4.28 -10.27
N LYS A 98 21.37 -3.24 -10.22
CA LYS A 98 20.87 -2.63 -8.98
C LYS A 98 19.35 -2.51 -8.94
N TYR A 99 18.79 -2.52 -7.73
CA TYR A 99 17.38 -2.24 -7.48
C TYR A 99 17.18 -0.81 -6.99
N TYR A 100 16.19 -0.13 -7.56
CA TYR A 100 15.81 1.24 -7.24
C TYR A 100 14.33 1.29 -6.88
N ILE A 101 13.95 2.19 -5.99
CA ILE A 101 12.54 2.40 -5.68
C ILE A 101 11.82 3.12 -6.84
N SER A 102 10.60 2.70 -7.14
CA SER A 102 9.74 3.39 -8.09
C SER A 102 9.27 4.75 -7.55
N PRO A 103 8.83 5.66 -8.43
CA PRO A 103 7.93 6.73 -8.02
C PRO A 103 6.69 6.20 -7.28
N PRO A 104 6.06 7.00 -6.41
CA PRO A 104 4.90 6.57 -5.64
C PRO A 104 3.65 6.42 -6.52
N CYS A 105 2.97 5.28 -6.40
CA CYS A 105 1.65 5.05 -6.98
C CYS A 105 0.56 5.34 -5.94
N ARG A 106 -0.13 6.47 -6.09
CA ARG A 106 -1.17 6.93 -5.15
C ARG A 106 -2.52 6.28 -5.49
N LEU A 107 -2.73 5.05 -5.02
CA LEU A 107 -3.93 4.27 -5.34
C LEU A 107 -5.24 4.98 -4.99
N GLN A 108 -5.29 5.69 -3.85
CA GLN A 108 -6.48 6.45 -3.47
C GLN A 108 -6.79 7.58 -4.47
N ALA A 109 -5.78 8.32 -4.91
CA ALA A 109 -5.95 9.39 -5.89
C ALA A 109 -6.41 8.83 -7.25
N ASN A 110 -5.81 7.71 -7.68
CA ASN A 110 -6.21 7.01 -8.90
C ASN A 110 -7.67 6.57 -8.84
N ARG A 111 -8.13 6.02 -7.70
CA ARG A 111 -9.53 5.63 -7.46
C ARG A 111 -10.47 6.83 -7.57
N THR A 112 -10.15 7.95 -6.92
CA THR A 112 -10.97 9.17 -6.98
C THR A 112 -11.06 9.71 -8.41
N ALA A 113 -9.92 9.81 -9.11
CA ALA A 113 -9.89 10.29 -10.49
C ALA A 113 -10.66 9.37 -11.46
N ALA A 114 -10.63 8.06 -11.24
CA ALA A 114 -11.41 7.12 -12.04
C ALA A 114 -12.92 7.26 -11.78
N ARG A 115 -13.34 7.47 -10.52
CA ARG A 115 -14.75 7.71 -10.17
C ARG A 115 -15.29 8.99 -10.80
N ALA A 116 -14.52 10.08 -10.73
CA ALA A 116 -14.90 11.35 -11.38
C ALA A 116 -15.10 11.19 -12.89
N ARG A 117 -14.18 10.50 -13.57
CA ARG A 117 -14.30 10.20 -15.01
C ARG A 117 -15.53 9.36 -15.35
N ARG A 118 -15.87 8.37 -14.52
CA ARG A 118 -17.09 7.56 -14.72
C ARG A 118 -18.36 8.39 -14.55
N ALA A 119 -18.43 9.27 -13.56
CA ALA A 119 -19.59 10.13 -13.34
C ALA A 119 -19.88 11.05 -14.53
N ILE A 120 -18.82 11.61 -15.15
CA ILE A 120 -18.90 12.39 -16.39
C ILE A 120 -19.44 11.53 -17.53
N ASN A 121 -18.86 10.34 -17.75
CA ASN A 121 -19.23 9.47 -18.87
C ASN A 121 -20.62 8.83 -18.74
N SER A 122 -21.13 8.68 -17.52
CA SER A 122 -22.46 8.12 -17.27
C SER A 122 -23.57 9.17 -17.27
N GLY A 123 -23.29 10.44 -17.60
CA GLY A 123 -24.28 11.51 -17.58
C GLY A 123 -24.84 11.83 -16.19
N LEU A 124 -24.18 11.38 -15.11
CA LEU A 124 -24.66 11.55 -13.72
C LEU A 124 -24.30 12.93 -13.15
N CYS A 125 -24.05 13.92 -14.00
CA CYS A 125 -23.72 15.30 -13.61
C CYS A 125 -24.38 16.32 -14.56
N ALA A 126 -25.69 16.49 -14.39
CA ALA A 126 -26.53 17.67 -14.62
C ALA A 126 -27.93 17.20 -14.19
N ASP A 127 -28.60 17.64 -13.13
CA ASP A 127 -28.63 18.92 -12.44
C ASP A 127 -29.01 18.69 -10.97
N GLY A 128 -28.25 19.31 -10.07
CA GLY A 128 -28.51 19.37 -8.64
C GLY A 128 -27.93 20.65 -8.04
N ALA A 129 -28.00 21.74 -8.80
CA ALA A 129 -27.71 23.09 -8.33
C ALA A 129 -29.00 23.92 -8.49
N GLY A 130 -29.93 23.69 -7.57
CA GLY A 130 -31.08 24.55 -7.34
C GLY A 130 -30.98 25.13 -5.93
N ALA A 131 -30.58 26.39 -5.85
CA ALA A 131 -31.01 27.41 -4.88
C ALA A 131 -30.32 28.74 -5.25
#